data_AF-A0A0J9WER7-F1
#
_entry.id   AF-A0A0J9WER7-F1
#
_cell.length_a   1.000
_cell.length_b   1.000
_cell.length_c   1.000
_cell.angle_alpha   90.00
_cell.angle_beta   90.00
_cell.angle_gamma   90.00
#
_symmetry.space_group_name_H-M   'P 1'
#
loop_
_entity.id
_entity.type
_entity.pdbx_description
1 polymer ?
#
loop_
_entity_poly.entity_id
_entity_poly.type
_entity_poly.pdbx_seq_one_letter_code
_entity_poly.pdbx_strand_id
1 'polypeptide(L)'
;MSEYSDNAALLAELSEREYVLFNIPTNEDIDNRGMVALLNGFDKLYAIEHARTLKGLSNTLNDLSTKYRMPDKEIKELWKECKQDIEYEHNKKMDSFKNSYNSFVMSSSKNVSAFRSFYRKYVRAWNKGLQKSEKKWNKIFAQRASKYGVASQKQKA
;
A
#
# COMPACT_ATOMS: atom_id res chain seq x y z
N MET A 1 -11.41 5.45 -19.32
CA MET A 1 -10.13 6.14 -19.58
C MET A 1 -9.81 7.25 -18.57
N SER A 2 -10.72 7.64 -17.66
CA SER A 2 -10.46 8.70 -16.66
C SER A 2 -9.57 8.25 -15.47
N GLU A 3 -9.73 7.03 -14.95
CA GLU A 3 -8.94 6.57 -13.79
C GLU A 3 -7.42 6.60 -14.04
N TYR A 4 -6.96 6.35 -15.27
CA TYR A 4 -5.53 6.42 -15.58
C TYR A 4 -5.01 7.86 -15.68
N SER A 5 -5.81 8.82 -16.19
CA SER A 5 -5.43 10.23 -16.23
C SER A 5 -5.42 10.87 -14.84
N ASP A 6 -6.39 10.50 -14.00
CA ASP A 6 -6.54 11.08 -12.67
C ASP A 6 -5.39 10.63 -11.73
N ASN A 7 -4.93 9.39 -11.90
CA ASN A 7 -3.76 8.88 -11.19
C ASN A 7 -2.46 9.57 -11.62
N ALA A 8 -2.30 9.86 -12.92
CA ALA A 8 -1.13 10.57 -13.43
C ALA A 8 -1.12 12.04 -12.97
N ALA A 9 -2.27 12.70 -12.95
CA ALA A 9 -2.43 14.07 -12.45
C ALA A 9 -2.11 14.15 -10.94
N LEU A 10 -2.63 13.22 -10.14
CA LEU A 10 -2.32 13.14 -8.70
C LEU A 10 -0.83 12.91 -8.45
N LEU A 11 -0.18 12.03 -9.23
CA LEU A 11 1.25 11.79 -9.13
C LEU A 11 2.08 13.02 -9.50
N ALA A 12 1.69 13.75 -10.56
CA ALA A 12 2.34 14.98 -10.97
C ALA A 12 2.21 16.06 -9.89
N GLU A 13 0.99 16.27 -9.37
CA GLU A 13 0.72 17.23 -8.30
C GLU A 13 1.52 16.90 -7.03
N LEU A 14 1.57 15.62 -6.64
CA LEU A 14 2.37 15.17 -5.50
C LEU A 14 3.86 15.41 -5.72
N SER A 15 4.37 15.07 -6.90
CA SER A 15 5.79 15.24 -7.23
C SER A 15 6.20 16.72 -7.20
N GLU A 16 5.35 17.61 -7.70
CA GLU A 16 5.57 19.06 -7.63
C GLU A 16 5.59 19.55 -6.17
N ARG A 17 4.62 19.13 -5.36
CA ARG A 17 4.56 19.50 -3.94
C ARG A 17 5.74 18.94 -3.14
N GLU A 18 6.19 17.71 -3.44
CA GLU A 18 7.38 17.12 -2.85
C GLU A 18 8.62 17.93 -3.25
N TYR A 19 8.75 18.30 -4.53
CA TYR A 19 9.84 19.13 -5.01
C TYR A 19 9.90 20.46 -4.27
N VAL A 20 8.77 21.16 -4.13
CA VAL A 20 8.69 22.40 -3.35
C VAL A 20 9.12 22.13 -1.90
N LEU A 21 8.54 21.12 -1.25
CA LEU A 21 8.90 20.75 0.13
C LEU A 21 10.40 20.52 0.28
N PHE A 22 11.07 19.84 -0.65
CA PHE A 22 12.49 19.47 -0.55
C PHE A 22 13.46 20.58 -0.98
N ASN A 23 12.96 21.70 -1.50
CA ASN A 23 13.77 22.89 -1.81
C ASN A 23 13.70 24.00 -0.75
N ILE A 24 12.73 23.98 0.17
CA ILE A 24 12.67 24.94 1.30
C ILE A 24 13.94 24.81 2.19
N PRO A 25 14.62 25.89 2.58
CA PRO A 25 15.74 25.78 3.53
C PRO A 25 15.33 25.08 4.85
N THR A 26 16.17 24.21 5.38
CA THR A 26 15.81 23.36 6.55
C THR A 26 15.56 24.14 7.84
N ASN A 27 16.06 25.37 7.91
CA ASN A 27 15.90 26.33 9.00
C ASN A 27 14.64 27.20 8.87
N GLU A 28 13.87 27.03 7.79
CA GLU A 28 12.61 27.74 7.59
C GLU A 28 11.40 27.00 8.16
N ASP A 29 10.32 27.77 8.24
CA ASP A 29 9.00 27.29 8.61
C ASP A 29 8.23 26.83 7.36
N ILE A 30 7.50 25.72 7.46
CA ILE A 30 6.55 25.28 6.45
C ILE A 30 5.12 25.62 6.89
N ASP A 31 4.33 26.07 5.91
CA ASP A 31 2.91 26.29 6.11
C ASP A 31 2.18 24.96 6.39
N ASN A 32 1.28 24.99 7.38
CA ASN A 32 0.48 23.83 7.78
C ASN A 32 -0.37 23.32 6.61
N ARG A 33 -0.98 24.21 5.81
CA ARG A 33 -1.77 23.79 4.64
C ARG A 33 -0.91 23.03 3.63
N GLY A 34 0.36 23.42 3.44
CA GLY A 34 1.32 22.70 2.59
C GLY A 34 1.60 21.28 3.10
N MET A 35 1.85 21.12 4.41
CA MET A 35 2.07 19.81 5.04
C MET A 35 0.84 18.91 4.92
N VAL A 36 -0.34 19.43 5.25
CA VAL A 36 -1.61 18.70 5.19
C VAL A 36 -1.94 18.29 3.75
N ALA A 37 -1.70 19.16 2.77
CA ALA A 37 -1.93 18.83 1.36
C ALA A 37 -1.04 17.68 0.89
N LEU A 38 0.23 17.63 1.32
CA LEU A 38 1.16 16.54 1.02
C LEU A 38 0.74 15.20 1.63
N LEU A 39 0.32 15.21 2.89
CA LEU A 39 -0.16 14.02 3.58
C LEU A 39 -1.44 13.50 2.92
N ASN A 40 -2.42 14.36 2.70
CA ASN A 40 -3.68 14.00 2.03
C ASN A 40 -3.47 13.49 0.60
N GLY A 41 -2.57 14.12 -0.15
CA GLY A 41 -2.22 13.66 -1.50
C GLY A 41 -1.62 12.26 -1.46
N PHE A 42 -0.68 12.02 -0.53
CA PHE A 42 -0.07 10.71 -0.37
C PHE A 42 -1.09 9.64 0.04
N ASP A 43 -2.01 9.96 0.96
CA ASP A 43 -3.05 9.03 1.40
C ASP A 43 -3.98 8.61 0.26
N LYS A 44 -4.33 9.55 -0.63
CA LYS A 44 -5.07 9.25 -1.87
C LYS A 44 -4.29 8.32 -2.78
N LEU A 45 -3.01 8.62 -3.01
CA LEU A 45 -2.14 7.77 -3.84
C LEU A 45 -2.02 6.36 -3.24
N TYR A 46 -1.84 6.27 -1.92
CA TYR A 46 -1.78 5.00 -1.22
C TYR A 46 -3.07 4.19 -1.38
N ALA A 47 -4.24 4.81 -1.28
CA ALA A 47 -5.52 4.13 -1.49
C ALA A 47 -5.63 3.52 -2.90
N ILE A 48 -5.16 4.24 -3.93
CA ILE A 48 -5.10 3.75 -5.31
C ILE A 48 -4.15 2.55 -5.42
N GLU A 49 -2.93 2.67 -4.90
CA GLU A 49 -1.95 1.58 -4.95
C GLU A 49 -2.42 0.36 -4.16
N HIS A 50 -3.05 0.57 -3.01
CA HIS A 50 -3.64 -0.49 -2.21
C HIS A 50 -4.72 -1.27 -3.00
N ALA A 51 -5.63 -0.56 -3.66
CA ALA A 51 -6.64 -1.18 -4.53
C ALA A 51 -6.01 -1.94 -5.71
N ARG A 52 -4.96 -1.40 -6.33
CA ARG A 52 -4.20 -2.07 -7.40
C ARG A 52 -3.54 -3.35 -6.91
N THR A 53 -2.89 -3.34 -5.76
CA THR A 53 -2.28 -4.53 -5.16
C THR A 53 -3.34 -5.59 -4.85
N LEU A 54 -4.48 -5.23 -4.27
CA LEU A 54 -5.56 -6.18 -4.02
C LEU A 54 -6.09 -6.79 -5.33
N LYS A 55 -6.29 -5.98 -6.37
CA LYS A 55 -6.69 -6.47 -7.69
C LYS A 55 -5.66 -7.42 -8.28
N GLY A 56 -4.37 -7.08 -8.20
CA GLY A 56 -3.27 -7.95 -8.64
C GLY A 56 -3.25 -9.29 -7.91
N LEU A 57 -3.37 -9.28 -6.59
CA LEU A 57 -3.45 -10.49 -5.77
C LEU A 57 -4.67 -11.34 -6.09
N SER A 58 -5.84 -10.72 -6.30
CA SER A 58 -7.05 -11.44 -6.71
C SER A 58 -6.87 -12.11 -8.07
N ASN A 59 -6.23 -11.45 -9.04
CA ASN A 59 -5.94 -12.02 -10.34
C ASN A 59 -4.99 -13.22 -10.21
N THR A 60 -3.89 -13.06 -9.46
CA THR A 60 -2.95 -14.17 -9.21
C THR A 60 -3.64 -15.38 -8.58
N LEU A 61 -4.51 -15.16 -7.60
CA LEU A 61 -5.27 -16.24 -6.96
C LEU A 61 -6.21 -16.94 -7.96
N ASN A 62 -6.89 -16.18 -8.82
CA ASN A 62 -7.78 -16.72 -9.86
C ASN A 62 -7.02 -17.53 -10.92
N ASP A 63 -5.84 -17.06 -11.33
CA ASP A 63 -4.99 -17.76 -12.31
C ASP A 63 -4.49 -19.08 -11.72
N LEU A 64 -4.01 -19.05 -10.48
CA LEU A 64 -3.55 -20.25 -9.77
C LEU A 64 -4.71 -21.22 -9.50
N SER A 65 -5.87 -20.71 -9.09
CA SER A 65 -7.02 -21.56 -8.80
C SER A 65 -7.53 -22.28 -10.04
N THR A 66 -7.57 -21.59 -11.19
CA THR A 66 -7.92 -22.16 -12.48
C THR A 66 -6.89 -23.21 -12.90
N LYS A 67 -5.60 -22.88 -12.83
CA LYS A 67 -4.50 -23.77 -13.22
C LYS A 67 -4.46 -25.05 -12.40
N TYR A 68 -4.68 -24.94 -11.08
CA TYR A 68 -4.55 -26.06 -10.15
C TYR A 68 -5.91 -26.68 -9.74
N ARG A 69 -7.02 -26.23 -10.35
CA ARG A 69 -8.39 -26.69 -10.07
C ARG A 69 -8.70 -26.67 -8.56
N MET A 70 -8.36 -25.56 -7.92
CA MET A 70 -8.57 -25.40 -6.47
C MET A 70 -10.08 -25.38 -6.15
N PRO A 71 -10.52 -25.97 -5.03
CA PRO A 71 -11.92 -25.88 -4.60
C PRO A 71 -12.32 -24.44 -4.24
N ASP A 72 -13.54 -24.03 -4.62
CA ASP A 72 -14.08 -22.69 -4.34
C ASP A 72 -14.00 -22.28 -2.88
N LYS A 73 -14.18 -23.23 -1.95
CA LYS A 73 -14.08 -22.99 -0.51
C LYS A 73 -12.68 -22.49 -0.12
N GLU A 74 -11.63 -23.17 -0.60
CA GLU A 74 -10.23 -22.77 -0.35
C GLU A 74 -9.93 -21.41 -0.97
N ILE A 75 -10.42 -21.14 -2.20
CA ILE A 75 -10.22 -19.84 -2.86
C ILE A 75 -10.82 -18.71 -2.03
N LYS A 76 -12.06 -18.88 -1.56
CA LYS A 76 -12.76 -17.87 -0.73
C LYS A 76 -12.07 -17.66 0.62
N GLU A 77 -11.61 -18.73 1.26
CA GLU A 77 -10.88 -18.66 2.54
C GLU A 77 -9.54 -17.94 2.37
N LEU A 78 -8.73 -18.30 1.37
CA LEU A 78 -7.45 -17.65 1.09
C LEU A 78 -7.62 -16.17 0.74
N TRP A 79 -8.65 -15.82 -0.03
CA TRP A 79 -8.92 -14.42 -0.36
C TRP A 79 -9.35 -13.62 0.88
N LYS A 80 -10.14 -14.23 1.77
CA LYS A 80 -10.54 -13.61 3.04
C LYS A 80 -9.33 -13.37 3.94
N GLU A 81 -8.49 -14.38 4.15
CA GLU A 81 -7.27 -14.26 4.95
C GLU A 81 -6.34 -13.18 4.37
N CYS A 82 -6.20 -13.13 3.05
CA CYS A 82 -5.39 -12.14 2.35
C CYS A 82 -5.80 -10.71 2.68
N LYS A 83 -7.10 -10.39 2.52
CA LYS A 83 -7.62 -9.06 2.82
C LYS A 83 -7.46 -8.70 4.29
N GLN A 84 -7.76 -9.64 5.20
CA GLN A 84 -7.68 -9.40 6.64
C GLN A 84 -6.25 -9.12 7.10
N ASP A 85 -5.27 -9.86 6.60
CA ASP A 85 -3.85 -9.67 6.93
C ASP A 85 -3.30 -8.34 6.39
N ILE A 86 -3.67 -7.98 5.16
CA ILE A 86 -3.27 -6.69 4.56
C ILE A 86 -3.86 -5.52 5.36
N GLU A 87 -5.15 -5.60 5.69
CA GLU A 87 -5.86 -4.59 6.48
C GLU A 87 -5.27 -4.47 7.90
N TYR A 88 -4.93 -5.59 8.52
CA TYR A 88 -4.28 -5.61 9.83
C TYR A 88 -2.91 -4.91 9.80
N GLU A 89 -2.07 -5.23 8.82
CA GLU A 89 -0.75 -4.60 8.65
C GLU A 89 -0.87 -3.10 8.31
N HIS A 90 -1.92 -2.71 7.57
CA HIS A 90 -2.25 -1.31 7.30
C HIS A 90 -2.57 -0.56 8.60
N ASN A 91 -3.55 -1.03 9.37
CA ASN A 91 -3.99 -0.40 10.61
C ASN A 91 -2.87 -0.30 11.65
N LYS A 92 -2.09 -1.37 11.81
CA LYS A 92 -0.92 -1.38 12.70
C LYS A 92 0.09 -0.28 12.37
N LYS A 93 0.30 -0.01 11.08
CA LYS A 93 1.20 1.08 10.65
C LYS A 93 0.58 2.44 10.86
N MET A 94 -0.71 2.60 10.54
CA MET A 94 -1.46 3.83 10.80
C MET A 94 -1.30 4.24 12.28
N ASP A 95 -1.53 3.29 13.19
CA ASP A 95 -1.41 3.52 14.63
C ASP A 95 0.01 3.92 15.04
N SER A 96 1.04 3.31 14.44
CA SER A 96 2.44 3.65 14.74
C SER A 96 2.83 5.08 14.34
N PHE A 97 2.17 5.65 13.35
CA PHE A 97 2.42 7.02 12.89
C PHE A 97 1.43 8.04 13.44
N LYS A 98 0.32 7.61 14.07
CA LYS A 98 -0.79 8.45 14.49
C LYS A 98 -0.36 9.68 15.29
N ASN A 99 0.50 9.51 16.30
CA ASN A 99 0.95 10.63 17.13
C ASN A 99 1.77 11.66 16.34
N SER A 100 2.69 11.19 15.51
CA SER A 100 3.52 12.07 14.66
C SER A 100 2.66 12.74 13.59
N TYR A 101 1.75 12.01 12.94
CA TYR A 101 0.79 12.54 11.99
C TYR A 101 -0.03 13.66 12.62
N ASN A 102 -0.62 13.39 13.78
CA ASN A 102 -1.38 14.36 14.57
C ASN A 102 -0.56 15.57 14.98
N SER A 103 0.73 15.41 15.30
CA SER A 103 1.60 16.54 15.61
C SER A 103 1.79 17.49 14.41
N PHE A 104 1.77 17.01 13.17
CA PHE A 104 1.91 17.88 12.00
C PHE A 104 0.57 18.43 11.49
N VAL A 105 -0.51 17.64 11.61
CA VAL A 105 -1.84 18.04 11.15
C VAL A 105 -2.55 18.94 12.15
N MET A 106 -2.47 18.62 13.45
CA MET A 106 -3.22 19.34 14.50
C MET A 106 -2.40 20.41 15.22
N SER A 107 -1.07 20.35 15.20
CA SER A 107 -0.23 21.36 15.84
C SER A 107 0.35 22.32 14.79
N SER A 108 0.64 23.56 15.21
CA SER A 108 1.35 24.55 14.41
C SER A 108 2.86 24.28 14.33
N SER A 109 3.30 23.01 14.35
CA SER A 109 4.72 22.65 14.23
C SER A 109 5.21 22.93 12.82
N LYS A 110 5.92 24.04 12.64
CA LYS A 110 6.36 24.53 11.32
C LYS A 110 7.76 24.06 10.91
N ASN A 111 8.45 23.24 11.71
CA ASN A 111 9.84 22.89 11.40
C ASN A 111 9.94 22.00 10.13
N VAL A 112 10.47 22.56 9.04
CA VAL A 112 10.65 21.88 7.74
C VAL A 112 11.48 20.60 7.87
N SER A 113 12.57 20.64 8.65
CA SER A 113 13.45 19.48 8.83
C SER A 113 12.74 18.30 9.50
N ALA A 114 11.99 18.58 10.56
CA ALA A 114 11.20 17.59 11.27
C ALA A 114 10.12 16.98 10.37
N PHE A 115 9.38 17.82 9.64
CA PHE A 115 8.34 17.35 8.72
C PHE A 115 8.91 16.51 7.59
N ARG A 116 10.01 16.93 6.93
CA ARG A 116 10.69 16.13 5.88
C ARG A 116 11.11 14.76 6.38
N SER A 117 11.70 14.70 7.57
CA SER A 117 12.14 13.44 8.18
C SER A 117 10.97 12.51 8.43
N PHE A 118 9.87 13.05 8.97
CA PHE A 118 8.62 12.31 9.17
C PHE A 118 8.03 11.83 7.85
N TYR A 119 7.79 12.74 6.90
CA TYR A 119 7.17 12.45 5.61
C TYR A 119 7.91 11.35 4.86
N ARG A 120 9.25 11.44 4.78
CA ARG A 120 10.07 10.40 4.14
C ARG A 120 9.91 9.03 4.82
N LYS A 121 9.85 8.99 6.16
CA LYS A 121 9.63 7.73 6.91
C LYS A 121 8.23 7.18 6.68
N TYR A 122 7.23 8.06 6.68
CA TYR A 122 5.83 7.75 6.45
C TYR A 122 5.64 7.10 5.07
N VAL A 123 5.97 7.82 3.99
CA VAL A 123 5.89 7.33 2.60
C VAL A 123 6.62 6.00 2.42
N ARG A 124 7.86 5.90 2.93
CA ARG A 124 8.67 4.69 2.82
C ARG A 124 8.05 3.49 3.55
N ALA A 125 7.44 3.70 4.72
CA ALA A 125 6.85 2.63 5.51
C ALA A 125 5.62 2.04 4.82
N TRP A 126 4.80 2.87 4.18
CA TRP A 126 3.63 2.47 3.41
C TRP A 126 4.00 1.67 2.17
N ASN A 127 4.86 2.23 1.32
CA ASN A 127 5.30 1.57 0.08
C ASN A 127 5.95 0.21 0.36
N LYS A 128 6.85 0.15 1.36
CA LYS A 128 7.47 -1.12 1.78
C LYS A 128 6.46 -2.08 2.37
N GLY A 129 5.40 -1.59 3.01
CA GLY A 129 4.32 -2.42 3.54
C GLY A 129 3.60 -3.18 2.46
N LEU A 130 3.08 -2.42 1.50
CA LEU A 130 2.29 -2.96 0.43
C LEU A 130 3.10 -3.97 -0.40
N GLN A 131 4.34 -3.64 -0.75
CA GLN A 131 5.25 -4.57 -1.45
C GLN A 131 5.55 -5.85 -0.65
N LYS A 132 5.71 -5.76 0.68
CA LYS A 132 5.93 -6.94 1.52
C LYS A 132 4.69 -7.82 1.57
N SER A 133 3.52 -7.22 1.73
CA SER A 133 2.24 -7.93 1.74
C SER A 133 1.98 -8.63 0.41
N GLU A 134 2.19 -7.95 -0.72
CA GLU A 134 2.05 -8.52 -2.05
C GLU A 134 2.98 -9.73 -2.24
N LYS A 135 4.27 -9.60 -1.91
CA LYS A 135 5.24 -10.70 -2.00
C LYS A 135 4.85 -11.87 -1.09
N LYS A 136 4.43 -11.59 0.14
CA LYS A 136 3.98 -12.59 1.11
C LYS A 136 2.80 -13.38 0.55
N TRP A 137 1.78 -12.70 0.05
CA TRP A 137 0.55 -13.34 -0.40
C TRP A 137 0.71 -14.09 -1.73
N ASN A 138 1.49 -13.56 -2.68
CA ASN A 138 1.88 -14.32 -3.88
C ASN A 138 2.57 -15.64 -3.53
N LYS A 139 3.47 -15.64 -2.53
CA LYS A 139 4.13 -16.85 -2.05
C LYS A 139 3.14 -17.83 -1.40
N ILE A 140 2.24 -17.35 -0.54
CA ILE A 140 1.24 -18.18 0.12
C ILE A 140 0.30 -18.82 -0.91
N PHE A 141 -0.19 -18.06 -1.90
CA PHE A 141 -1.05 -18.59 -2.95
C PHE A 141 -0.34 -19.68 -3.75
N ALA A 142 0.91 -19.45 -4.19
CA ALA A 142 1.68 -20.47 -4.91
C ALA A 142 1.88 -21.75 -4.07
N GLN A 143 2.20 -21.62 -2.78
CA GLN A 143 2.38 -22.77 -1.88
C GLN A 143 1.09 -23.54 -1.63
N ARG A 144 -0.06 -22.85 -1.57
CA ARG A 144 -1.37 -23.48 -1.38
C ARG A 144 -1.85 -24.16 -2.66
N ALA A 145 -1.69 -23.50 -3.80
CA ALA A 145 -2.08 -24.04 -5.10
C ALA A 145 -1.28 -25.29 -5.49
N SER A 146 0.02 -25.34 -5.20
CA SER A 146 0.88 -26.48 -5.55
C SER A 146 0.44 -27.81 -4.92
N LYS A 147 -0.22 -27.78 -3.76
CA LYS A 147 -0.78 -28.98 -3.10
C LYS A 147 -1.79 -29.71 -4.00
N TYR A 148 -2.54 -28.97 -4.80
CA TYR A 148 -3.54 -29.53 -5.73
C TYR A 148 -2.90 -30.01 -7.04
N GLY A 149 -1.79 -29.40 -7.46
CA GLY A 149 -1.00 -29.87 -8.60
C GLY A 149 -0.40 -31.25 -8.38
N VAL A 150 0.16 -31.49 -7.18
CA VAL A 150 0.73 -32.79 -6.80
C VAL A 150 -0.34 -33.88 -6.64
N ALA A 151 -1.52 -33.52 -6.11
CA ALA A 151 -2.65 -34.44 -5.99
C ALA A 151 -3.17 -34.92 -7.36
N SER A 152 -3.16 -34.06 -8.39
CA SER A 152 -3.59 -34.41 -9.74
C SER A 152 -2.67 -35.41 -10.46
N GLN A 153 -1.39 -35.49 -10.08
CA GLN A 153 -0.44 -36.46 -10.64
C GLN A 153 -0.57 -37.85 -10.00
N LYS A 154 -0.89 -37.92 -8.70
CA LYS A 154 -1.11 -39.21 -8.00
C LYS A 154 -2.40 -39.93 -8.41
N GLN A 155 -3.39 -39.22 -8.95
CA GLN A 155 -4.62 -39.82 -9.47
C GLN A 155 -4.49 -40.32 -10.93
N LYS A 156 -3.34 -40.12 -11.57
CA LYS A 156 -3.04 -40.57 -12.93
C LYS A 156 -1.99 -41.69 -12.99
N ALA A 157 -1.58 -42.23 -11.84
CA ALA A 157 -0.62 -43.33 -11.72
C ALA A 157 -1.34 -44.61 -11.29
#